data_AF-A0ABD5TJ49-F1
#
_entry.id   AF-A0ABD5TJ49-F1
#
_cell.length_a   1.000
_cell.length_b   1.000
_cell.length_c   1.000
_cell.angle_alpha   90.00
_cell.angle_beta   90.00
_cell.angle_gamma   90.00
#
_symmetry.space_group_name_H-M   'P 1'
#
loop_
_entity.id
_entity.type
_entity.pdbx_description
1 polymer ?
#
loop_
_entity_poly.entity_id
_entity_poly.type
_entity_poly.pdbx_seq_one_letter_code
_entity_poly.pdbx_strand_id
1 'polypeptide(L)' 'MSQSVADSTGYGPNRQMSLFGYLLAGILAIALLPLLPVIVVGWLLWRLLRSEDEEPPRRSWKRRGRAEPE' A
#
# COMPACT_ATOMS: atom_id res chain seq x y z
N MET A 1 -25.13 6.92 -51.36
CA MET A 1 -25.17 7.38 -49.94
C MET A 1 -23.96 6.83 -49.22
N SER A 2 -22.95 7.66 -48.94
CA SER A 2 -21.81 7.26 -48.12
C SER A 2 -22.14 7.54 -46.65
N GLN A 3 -22.23 6.49 -45.83
CA GLN A 3 -22.31 6.66 -44.39
C GLN A 3 -20.93 7.15 -43.90
N SER A 4 -20.83 8.43 -43.54
CA SER A 4 -19.68 8.93 -42.76
C SER A 4 -19.95 8.54 -41.30
N VAL A 5 -19.44 7.39 -40.91
CA VAL A 5 -19.42 6.98 -39.51
C VAL A 5 -18.02 7.28 -38.99
N ALA A 6 -17.98 8.01 -37.87
CA ALA A 6 -16.79 8.37 -37.09
C ALA A 6 -16.05 9.66 -37.49
N ASP A 7 -16.72 10.81 -37.40
CA ASP A 7 -16.08 11.92 -36.71
C ASP A 7 -16.03 11.55 -35.22
N SER A 8 -14.96 10.84 -34.83
CA SER A 8 -14.56 10.80 -33.42
C SER A 8 -14.38 12.24 -33.01
N THR A 9 -15.34 12.77 -32.24
CA THR A 9 -15.18 14.04 -31.56
C THR A 9 -13.81 14.01 -30.90
N GLY A 10 -13.02 15.05 -31.14
CA GLY A 10 -11.64 15.18 -30.65
C GLY A 10 -11.57 15.27 -29.12
N TYR A 11 -12.00 14.22 -28.44
CA TYR A 11 -11.65 13.89 -27.06
C TYR A 11 -10.20 13.41 -27.06
N GLY A 12 -9.29 14.32 -27.45
CA GLY A 12 -7.90 14.22 -27.01
C GLY A 12 -7.87 14.15 -25.48
N PRO A 13 -6.79 13.62 -24.87
CA PRO A 13 -6.73 13.35 -23.44
C PRO A 13 -7.22 14.55 -22.63
N ASN A 14 -8.42 14.41 -22.05
CA ASN A 14 -9.17 15.49 -21.44
C ASN A 14 -8.57 15.81 -20.06
N ARG A 15 -7.41 16.49 -20.06
CA ARG A 15 -6.72 16.96 -18.84
C ARG A 15 -7.64 17.83 -17.97
N GLN A 16 -8.67 18.46 -18.55
CA GLN A 16 -9.66 19.24 -17.81
C GLN A 16 -10.61 18.36 -17.00
N MET A 17 -11.04 17.20 -17.51
CA MET A 17 -11.82 16.22 -16.72
C MET A 17 -10.99 15.62 -15.58
N SER A 18 -9.68 15.41 -15.80
CA SER A 18 -8.80 14.87 -14.78
C SER A 18 -8.43 15.87 -13.68
N LEU A 19 -8.44 17.18 -13.97
CA LEU A 19 -8.08 18.23 -13.01
C LEU A 19 -9.07 18.28 -11.84
N PHE A 20 -10.36 18.17 -12.11
CA PHE A 20 -11.38 18.12 -11.06
C PHE A 20 -11.17 16.93 -10.13
N GLY A 21 -10.86 15.76 -10.69
CA GLY A 21 -10.54 14.56 -9.92
C GLY A 21 -9.33 14.75 -9.00
N TYR A 22 -8.27 15.41 -9.48
CA TYR A 22 -7.09 15.70 -8.65
C TYR A 22 -7.37 16.72 -7.54
N LEU A 23 -8.18 17.75 -7.80
CA LEU A 23 -8.61 18.69 -6.76
C LEU A 23 -9.39 17.97 -5.66
N LEU A 24 -10.38 17.17 -6.06
CA LEU A 24 -11.19 16.40 -5.11
C LEU A 24 -10.34 15.41 -4.31
N ALA A 25 -9.44 14.67 -4.98
CA ALA A 25 -8.52 13.74 -4.34
C ALA A 25 -7.57 14.46 -3.36
N GLY A 26 -7.08 15.65 -3.71
CA GLY A 26 -6.24 16.46 -2.83
C GLY A 26 -6.98 16.89 -1.56
N ILE A 27 -8.22 17.37 -1.69
CA ILE A 27 -9.07 17.71 -0.55
C ILE A 27 -9.32 16.47 0.33
N LEU A 28 -9.65 15.34 -0.28
CA LEU A 28 -9.88 14.08 0.44
C LEU A 28 -8.63 13.61 1.18
N ALA A 29 -7.45 13.70 0.54
CA ALA A 29 -6.18 13.31 1.14
C ALA A 29 -5.86 14.16 2.37
N ILE A 30 -6.06 15.47 2.30
CA ILE A 30 -5.86 16.39 3.44
C ILE A 30 -6.87 16.09 4.55
N ALA A 31 -8.14 15.86 4.20
CA ALA A 31 -9.19 15.53 5.17
C ALA A 31 -8.93 14.18 5.88
N LEU A 32 -8.36 13.20 5.19
CA LEU A 32 -8.02 11.87 5.73
C LEU A 32 -6.64 11.82 6.40
N LEU A 33 -5.75 12.77 6.13
CA LEU A 33 -4.42 12.83 6.74
C LEU A 33 -4.43 12.76 8.28
N PRO A 34 -5.33 13.45 9.02
CA PRO A 34 -5.41 13.30 10.47
C PRO A 34 -5.87 11.93 10.95
N LEU A 35 -6.48 11.10 10.09
CA LEU A 35 -6.85 9.73 10.43
C LEU A 35 -5.64 8.77 10.38
N LEU A 36 -4.61 9.13 9.62
CA LEU A 36 -3.39 8.33 9.45
C LEU A 36 -2.73 7.93 10.78
N PRO A 37 -2.50 8.83 11.77
CA PRO A 37 -1.94 8.42 13.07
C PRO A 37 -2.79 7.37 13.80
N VAL A 38 -4.12 7.44 13.69
CA VAL A 38 -5.03 6.44 14.30
C VAL A 38 -4.85 5.08 13.64
N ILE A 39 -4.78 5.07 12.30
CA ILE A 39 -4.53 3.84 11.53
C ILE A 39 -3.17 3.24 11.89
N VAL A 40 -2.12 4.08 12.01
CA VAL A 40 -0.77 3.63 12.39
C VAL A 40 -0.76 3.00 13.77
N VAL A 41 -1.39 3.64 14.78
CA VAL A 41 -1.46 3.08 16.13
C VAL A 41 -2.24 1.76 16.15
N GLY A 42 -3.38 1.70 15.47
CA GLY A 42 -4.18 0.47 15.38
C GLY A 42 -3.42 -0.66 14.69
N TRP A 43 -2.72 -0.35 13.60
CA TRP A 43 -1.87 -1.31 12.88
C TRP A 43 -0.71 -1.80 13.75
N LEU A 44 -0.07 -0.90 14.49
CA LEU A 44 1.03 -1.22 15.39
C LEU A 44 0.55 -2.15 16.52
N LEU A 45 -0.55 -1.81 17.19
CA LEU A 45 -1.16 -2.66 18.21
C LEU A 45 -1.51 -4.04 17.65
N TRP A 46 -2.16 -4.09 16.48
CA TRP A 46 -2.48 -5.35 15.83
C TRP A 46 -1.24 -6.19 15.52
N ARG A 47 -0.16 -5.57 15.03
CA ARG A 47 1.11 -6.26 14.79
C ARG A 47 1.71 -6.75 16.11
N LEU A 48 1.78 -5.93 17.15
CA LEU A 48 2.33 -6.32 18.45
C LEU A 48 1.58 -7.50 19.06
N LEU A 49 0.25 -7.44 19.11
CA LEU A 49 -0.58 -8.49 19.70
C LEU A 49 -0.49 -9.81 18.93
N ARG A 50 -0.33 -9.77 17.59
CA ARG A 50 -0.22 -10.97 16.76
C ARG A 50 1.21 -11.51 16.65
N SER A 51 2.23 -10.70 16.96
CA SER A 51 3.63 -11.13 16.92
C SER A 51 4.02 -12.04 18.08
N GLU A 52 3.18 -12.14 19.12
CA GLU A 52 3.39 -13.08 20.22
C GLU A 52 3.11 -14.55 19.83
N ASP A 53 2.45 -14.78 18.69
CA ASP A 53 2.17 -16.12 18.15
C ASP A 53 3.30 -16.66 17.23
N GLU A 54 4.27 -15.82 16.86
CA GLU A 54 5.44 -16.22 16.08
C GLU A 54 6.65 -16.28 17.02
N GLU A 55 7.02 -17.49 17.45
CA GLU A 55 8.30 -17.73 18.13
C GLU A 55 9.43 -17.02 17.36
N PRO A 56 10.22 -16.12 17.97
CA PRO A 56 11.43 -15.66 17.33
C PRO A 56 12.31 -16.89 17.08
N PRO A 57 12.97 -17.05 15.91
CA PRO A 57 13.93 -18.12 15.69
C PRO A 57 15.11 -17.93 16.65
N ARG A 58 14.92 -18.41 17.89
CA ARG A 58 15.94 -18.46 18.91
C ARG A 58 16.96 -19.49 18.46
N ARG A 59 18.06 -18.96 17.94
CA ARG A 59 19.40 -19.42 18.31
C ARG A 59 19.73 -20.86 17.86
N SER A 60 19.86 -21.07 16.54
CA SER A 60 20.43 -22.33 16.02
C SER A 60 21.97 -22.39 16.00
N TRP A 61 22.68 -21.35 16.45
CA TRP A 61 24.14 -21.26 16.24
C TRP A 61 25.04 -21.91 17.31
N LYS A 62 24.51 -22.81 18.16
CA LYS A 62 25.28 -23.45 19.24
C LYS A 62 25.26 -24.98 19.19
N ARG A 63 25.39 -25.60 18.01
CA ARG A 63 25.70 -27.04 17.87
C ARG A 63 26.51 -27.36 16.60
N ARG A 64 27.69 -26.76 16.42
CA ARG A 64 28.64 -27.19 15.37
C ARG A 64 30.11 -27.00 15.75
N GLY A 65 30.51 -27.43 16.94
CA GLY A 65 31.94 -27.32 17.28
C GLY A 65 32.43 -28.13 18.49
N ARG A 66 31.60 -28.98 19.09
CA ARG A 66 32.06 -29.93 20.12
C ARG A 66 31.49 -31.31 19.82
N ALA A 67 32.05 -31.91 18.79
CA ALA A 67 32.10 -33.35 18.61
C ALA A 67 33.41 -33.64 17.86
N GLU A 68 34.53 -33.49 18.56
CA GLU A 68 35.58 -34.49 18.41
C GLU A 68 35.00 -35.80 18.95
N PRO A 69 35.20 -36.90 18.22
CA PRO A 69 36.03 -37.95 18.79
C PRO A 69 37.00 -38.57 17.77
N GLU A 70 38.22 -38.78 18.28
CA GLU A 70 39.24 -39.81 17.96
C GLU A 70 39.75 -40.00 16.53
#